data_AF-A0A7K2Q7G5-F1
#
_entry.id   AF-A0A7K2Q7G5-F1
#
_cell.length_a   1.000
_cell.length_b   1.000
_cell.length_c   1.000
_cell.angle_alpha   90.00
_cell.angle_beta   90.00
_cell.angle_gamma   90.00
#
_symmetry.space_group_name_H-M   'P 1'
#
loop_
_entity.id
_entity.type
_entity.pdbx_description
1 polymer ?
#
loop_
_entity_poly.entity_id
_entity_poly.type
_entity_poly.pdbx_seq_one_letter_code
_entity_poly.pdbx_strand_id
1 'polypeptide(L)' 'VGTEGRLGGQARVEGVSGTWKELTDSVNFMAGNLTSQVRQIAQVTTAVARGDLSQKIDVDARGEILELKNTINTMV' A
#
# COMPACT_ATOMS: atom_id res chain seq x y z
N VAL A 1 -4.87 4.50 11.58
CA VAL A 1 -5.36 3.65 10.48
C VAL A 1 -5.03 2.20 10.78
N GLY A 2 -5.97 1.26 10.59
CA GLY A 2 -5.75 -0.19 10.78
C GLY A 2 -6.39 -0.84 12.01
N THR A 3 -7.41 -0.26 12.64
CA THR A 3 -8.03 -0.80 13.87
C THR A 3 -8.66 -2.19 13.74
N GLU A 4 -8.84 -2.70 12.51
CA GLU A 4 -9.36 -4.04 12.22
C GLU A 4 -8.55 -4.77 11.13
N GLY A 5 -7.29 -4.41 10.93
CA GLY A 5 -6.48 -4.93 9.81
C GLY A 5 -6.90 -4.42 8.43
N ARG A 6 -7.91 -3.54 8.35
CA ARG A 6 -8.32 -2.85 7.12
C ARG A 6 -7.51 -1.57 6.92
N LEU A 7 -6.68 -1.59 5.88
CA LEU A 7 -5.90 -0.43 5.41
C LEU A 7 -6.77 0.49 4.53
N GLY A 8 -6.42 1.78 4.48
CA GLY A 8 -7.07 2.77 3.61
C GLY A 8 -8.00 3.77 4.29
N GLY A 9 -8.07 3.77 5.63
CA GLY A 9 -8.69 4.90 6.34
C GLY A 9 -7.87 6.17 6.12
N GLN A 10 -8.53 7.33 6.10
CA GLN A 10 -7.87 8.64 6.02
C GLN A 10 -8.18 9.43 7.28
N ALA A 11 -7.20 10.16 7.79
CA ALA A 11 -7.42 11.12 8.87
C ALA A 11 -8.22 12.31 8.31
N ARG A 12 -9.35 12.61 8.95
CA ARG A 12 -10.12 13.83 8.73
C ARG A 12 -10.07 14.65 10.01
N VAL A 13 -9.46 15.83 9.96
CA VAL A 13 -9.38 16.73 11.10
C VAL A 13 -10.11 18.01 10.71
N GLU A 14 -11.18 18.34 11.44
CA GLU A 14 -11.94 19.56 11.18
C GLU A 14 -11.17 20.80 11.68
N GLY A 15 -11.23 21.89 10.93
CA GLY A 15 -10.64 23.18 11.33
C GLY A 15 -9.12 23.31 11.16
N VAL A 16 -8.41 22.33 10.58
CA VAL A 16 -6.96 22.44 10.35
C VAL A 16 -6.65 23.37 9.17
N SER A 17 -5.65 24.22 9.36
CA SER A 17 -5.10 25.12 8.34
C SER A 17 -3.58 25.24 8.49
N GLY A 18 -2.91 25.80 7.48
CA GLY A 18 -1.45 25.90 7.45
C GLY A 18 -0.75 24.54 7.53
N THR A 19 0.36 24.48 8.26
CA THR A 19 1.24 23.30 8.39
C THR A 19 0.50 22.04 8.86
N TRP A 20 -0.54 22.17 9.70
CA TRP A 20 -1.31 21.02 10.18
C TRP A 20 -2.12 20.34 9.08
N LYS A 21 -2.63 21.12 8.11
CA LYS A 21 -3.31 20.58 6.94
C LYS A 21 -2.31 19.85 6.04
N GLU A 22 -1.18 20.48 5.75
CA GLU A 22 -0.12 19.89 4.91
C GLU A 22 0.41 18.58 5.48
N LEU A 23 0.61 18.51 6.80
CA LEU A 23 1.01 17.28 7.48
C LEU A 23 -0.07 16.19 7.37
N THR A 24 -1.34 16.55 7.60
CA THR A 24 -2.47 15.61 7.49
C THR A 24 -2.58 15.06 6.07
N ASP A 25 -2.48 15.93 5.07
CA ASP A 25 -2.54 15.55 3.66
C ASP A 25 -1.34 14.67 3.27
N SER A 26 -0.13 15.00 3.74
CA SER A 26 1.09 14.20 3.51
C SER A 26 1.00 12.81 4.13
N VAL A 27 0.51 12.71 5.36
CA VAL A 27 0.30 11.42 6.05
C VAL A 27 -0.78 10.60 5.34
N ASN A 28 -1.89 11.22 4.93
CA ASN A 28 -2.94 10.55 4.18
C ASN A 28 -2.46 10.04 2.82
N PHE A 29 -1.64 10.83 2.11
CA PHE A 29 -1.05 10.43 0.85
C PHE A 29 -0.11 9.23 1.02
N MET A 30 0.77 9.27 2.01
CA MET A 30 1.67 8.16 2.34
C MET A 30 0.88 6.89 2.70
N ALA A 31 -0.12 7.01 3.58
CA ALA A 31 -0.97 5.90 3.99
C ALA A 31 -1.77 5.32 2.81
N GLY A 32 -2.24 6.17 1.89
CA GLY A 32 -2.92 5.76 0.67
C GLY A 32 -2.02 4.96 -0.27
N ASN A 33 -0.80 5.46 -0.52
CA ASN A 33 0.18 4.77 -1.36
C ASN A 33 0.57 3.41 -0.79
N LEU A 34 0.91 3.35 0.51
CA LEU A 34 1.26 2.10 1.18
C LEU A 34 0.08 1.11 1.18
N THR A 35 -1.16 1.59 1.39
CA THR A 35 -2.36 0.75 1.30
C THR A 35 -2.50 0.11 -0.08
N SER A 36 -2.31 0.89 -1.15
CA SER A 36 -2.38 0.40 -2.52
C SER A 36 -1.30 -0.67 -2.78
N GLN A 37 -0.06 -0.39 -2.38
CA GLN A 37 1.07 -1.29 -2.54
C GLN A 37 0.85 -2.63 -1.83
N VAL A 38 0.46 -2.60 -0.55
CA VAL A 38 0.18 -3.81 0.24
C VAL A 38 -0.99 -4.60 -0.33
N ARG A 39 -2.04 -3.94 -0.83
CA ARG A 39 -3.20 -4.61 -1.42
C ARG A 39 -2.84 -5.39 -2.69
N GLN A 40 -2.01 -4.81 -3.57
CA GLN A 40 -1.54 -5.51 -4.77
C GLN A 40 -0.66 -6.70 -4.41
N ILE A 41 0.26 -6.53 -3.46
CA ILE A 41 1.08 -7.63 -2.92
C ILE A 41 0.20 -8.78 -2.44
N ALA A 42 -0.82 -8.48 -1.63
CA ALA A 42 -1.74 -9.49 -1.11
C ALA A 42 -2.50 -10.23 -2.24
N GLN A 43 -2.92 -9.52 -3.29
CA GLN A 43 -3.60 -10.10 -4.43
C GLN A 43 -2.70 -11.07 -5.20
N VAL A 44 -1.49 -10.65 -5.55
CA VAL A 44 -0.54 -11.50 -6.29
C VAL A 44 -0.13 -12.71 -5.45
N THR A 45 0.22 -12.52 -4.18
CA THR A 45 0.55 -13.66 -3.29
C THR A 45 -0.62 -14.65 -3.17
N THR A 46 -1.87 -14.17 -3.16
CA THR A 46 -3.05 -15.05 -3.17
C THR A 46 -3.19 -15.82 -4.49
N ALA A 47 -2.90 -15.18 -5.62
CA ALA A 47 -2.92 -15.84 -6.93
C ALA A 47 -1.85 -16.93 -7.03
N VAL A 48 -0.62 -16.64 -6.59
CA VAL A 48 0.49 -17.59 -6.50
C VAL A 48 0.12 -18.78 -5.63
N ALA A 49 -0.46 -18.54 -4.45
CA ALA A 49 -0.91 -19.61 -3.56
C ALA A 49 -2.01 -20.51 -4.17
N ARG A 50 -2.75 -20.00 -5.17
CA ARG A 50 -3.76 -20.76 -5.94
C ARG A 50 -3.18 -21.40 -7.21
N GLY A 51 -1.87 -21.25 -7.45
CA GLY A 51 -1.16 -21.80 -8.61
C GLY A 51 -1.18 -20.92 -9.86
N ASP A 52 -1.70 -19.68 -9.78
CA ASP A 52 -1.65 -18.73 -10.89
C ASP A 52 -0.34 -17.91 -10.81
N LEU A 53 0.64 -18.33 -11.61
CA LEU A 53 1.95 -17.69 -11.75
C LEU A 53 1.98 -16.64 -12.87
N SER A 54 0.83 -16.28 -13.46
CA SER A 54 0.80 -15.25 -14.51
C SER A 54 0.74 -13.83 -13.95
N GLN A 55 0.37 -13.68 -12.67
CA GLN A 55 0.17 -12.39 -12.02
C GLN A 55 1.48 -11.78 -11.53
N LYS A 56 1.72 -10.50 -11.84
CA LYS A 56 2.85 -9.73 -11.34
C LYS A 56 2.37 -8.46 -10.64
N ILE A 57 3.12 -8.03 -9.63
CA ILE A 57 2.92 -6.75 -8.98
C ILE A 57 3.45 -5.66 -9.91
N ASP A 58 2.62 -4.68 -10.27
CA ASP A 58 2.98 -3.60 -11.22
C ASP A 58 3.05 -2.20 -10.58
N VAL A 59 2.55 -2.01 -9.35
CA VAL A 59 2.64 -0.71 -8.67
C VAL A 59 4.07 -0.19 -8.51
N ASP A 60 4.23 1.12 -8.65
CA ASP A 60 5.47 1.82 -8.31
C ASP A 60 5.77 1.68 -6.83
N ALA A 61 6.96 1.18 -6.54
CA ALA A 61 7.46 0.94 -5.20
C ALA A 61 8.91 1.40 -5.07
N ARG A 62 9.32 1.75 -3.86
CA ARG A 62 10.69 2.16 -3.52
C ARG A 62 11.08 1.56 -2.17
N GLY A 63 12.39 1.46 -1.91
CA GLY A 63 12.92 0.92 -0.65
C GLY A 63 12.44 -0.51 -0.39
N GLU A 64 12.08 -0.80 0.86
CA GLU A 64 11.68 -2.13 1.32
C GLU A 64 10.48 -2.71 0.53
N ILE A 65 9.54 -1.86 0.11
CA ILE A 65 8.39 -2.32 -0.69
C ILE A 65 8.81 -2.74 -2.10
N LEU A 66 9.84 -2.12 -2.68
CA LEU A 66 10.39 -2.53 -3.97
C LEU A 66 11.09 -3.89 -3.87
N GLU A 67 11.87 -4.10 -2.82
CA GLU A 67 12.51 -5.40 -2.55
C GLU A 67 11.47 -6.50 -2.37
N LEU A 68 10.39 -6.22 -1.63
CA LEU A 68 9.27 -7.13 -1.46
C LEU A 68 8.55 -7.43 -2.79
N LYS A 69 8.24 -6.39 -3.58
CA LYS A 69 7.68 -6.52 -4.93
C LYS A 69 8.54 -7.43 -5.79
N ASN A 70 9.84 -7.19 -5.83
CA ASN A 70 10.77 -7.97 -6.65
C ASN A 70 10.84 -9.41 -6.19
N THR A 71 10.98 -9.65 -4.88
CA THR A 71 10.99 -11.00 -4.30
C THR A 71 9.75 -11.78 -4.72
N ILE A 72 8.56 -11.19 -4.60
CA ILE A 72 7.33 -11.87 -4.99
C ILE A 72 7.25 -12.11 -6.50
N ASN A 73 7.66 -11.13 -7.32
CA ASN A 73 7.69 -11.27 -8.76
C ASN A 73 8.71 -12.31 -9.27
N THR A 74 9.62 -12.81 -8.43
CA THR A 74 10.51 -13.94 -8.78
C THR A 74 9.90 -15.31 -8.52
N MET A 75 8.82 -15.38 -7.72
CA MET A 75 8.11 -16.63 -7.44
C MET A 75 7.16 -17.04 -8.58
N VAL A 76 6.96 -16.17 -9.57
CA VAL A 76 6.03 -16.30 -10.69
C VAL A 76 6.75 -16.41 -12.04
#